data_AF-A0A2R7MM73-F1
#
_entry.id   AF-A0A2R7MM73-F1
#
_cell.length_a   1.000
_cell.length_b   1.000
_cell.length_c   1.000
_cell.angle_alpha   90.00
_cell.angle_beta   90.00
_cell.angle_gamma   90.00
#
_symmetry.space_group_name_H-M   'P 1'
#
loop_
_entity.id
_entity.type
_entity.pdbx_description
1 polymer ?
#
loop_
_entity_poly.entity_id
_entity_poly.type
_entity_poly.pdbx_seq_one_letter_code
_entity_poly.pdbx_strand_id
1 'polypeptide(L)'
;MTPRTPSPVPPEKLARRARIFTIFTAPVFAAMAFALVIFGLGNPTLLYAGLTLAALTVLLVIAAFVRSRAVRWTAFVVALVGAAVTVVSGFMTIPNDSGVAMTLLMGILPILALALFVLHNVARAAHPARA
;
A
#
# COMPACT_ATOMS: atom_id res chain seq x y z
N MET A 1 38.45 16.92 10.86
CA MET A 1 37.63 15.69 10.81
C MET A 1 36.96 15.65 9.44
N THR A 2 37.46 14.85 8.51
CA THR A 2 36.81 14.67 7.19
C THR A 2 35.51 13.89 7.38
N PRO A 3 34.36 14.37 6.87
CA PRO A 3 33.09 13.65 6.99
C PRO A 3 33.24 12.31 6.29
N ARG A 4 33.03 11.20 7.01
CA ARG A 4 32.86 9.89 6.38
C ARG A 4 31.54 9.92 5.63
N THR A 5 31.56 10.21 4.34
CA THR A 5 30.42 9.95 3.47
C THR A 5 30.09 8.45 3.57
N PRO A 6 28.89 8.07 4.01
CA PRO A 6 28.53 6.67 4.13
C PRO A 6 28.66 6.01 2.75
N SER A 7 29.49 4.96 2.69
CA SER A 7 29.66 4.18 1.46
C SER A 7 28.30 3.66 0.97
N PRO A 8 27.95 3.80 -0.33
CA PRO A 8 26.67 3.36 -0.86
C PRO A 8 26.41 1.89 -0.51
N VAL A 9 25.25 1.59 0.09
CA VAL A 9 24.89 0.22 0.45
C VAL A 9 24.74 -0.61 -0.83
N PRO A 10 25.38 -1.78 -0.95
CA PRO A 10 25.28 -2.61 -2.13
C PRO A 10 23.81 -2.93 -2.51
N PRO A 11 23.47 -2.92 -3.81
CA PRO A 11 22.15 -3.26 -4.36
C PRO A 11 21.48 -4.49 -3.74
N GLU A 12 22.30 -5.51 -3.50
CA GLU A 12 21.85 -6.81 -3.04
C GLU A 12 21.43 -6.79 -1.56
N LYS A 13 22.13 -6.02 -0.73
CA LYS A 13 21.79 -5.85 0.68
C LYS A 13 20.48 -5.06 0.82
N LEU A 14 20.26 -4.06 -0.04
CA LEU A 14 18.99 -3.30 -0.07
C LEU A 14 17.81 -4.19 -0.50
N ALA A 15 17.96 -4.97 -1.57
CA ALA A 15 16.93 -5.90 -2.01
C ALA A 15 16.62 -6.98 -0.96
N ARG A 16 17.64 -7.50 -0.28
CA ARG A 16 17.46 -8.45 0.84
C ARG A 16 16.70 -7.83 2.01
N ARG A 17 17.04 -6.61 2.41
CA ARG A 17 16.33 -5.88 3.47
C ARG A 17 14.87 -5.62 3.10
N ALA A 18 14.61 -5.24 1.85
CA ALA A 18 13.25 -5.03 1.36
C ALA A 18 12.40 -6.31 1.41
N ARG A 19 12.99 -7.46 1.07
CA ARG A 19 12.34 -8.78 1.22
C ARG A 19 12.03 -9.11 2.68
N ILE A 20 13.01 -8.96 3.57
CA ILE A 20 12.83 -9.22 5.00
C ILE A 20 11.71 -8.32 5.56
N PHE A 21 11.75 -7.03 5.25
CA PHE A 21 10.71 -6.09 5.66
C PHE A 21 9.32 -6.53 5.19
N THR A 22 9.21 -6.91 3.92
CA THR A 22 7.95 -7.36 3.31
C THR A 22 7.36 -8.59 4.01
N ILE A 23 8.18 -9.52 4.47
CA ILE A 23 7.72 -10.71 5.22
C ILE A 23 6.97 -10.31 6.50
N PHE A 24 7.37 -9.20 7.14
CA PHE A 24 6.68 -8.70 8.33
C PHE A 24 5.48 -7.79 7.99
N THR A 25 5.57 -6.97 6.94
CA THR A 25 4.51 -6.00 6.64
C THR A 25 3.33 -6.60 5.87
N ALA A 26 3.58 -7.54 4.95
CA ALA A 26 2.54 -8.12 4.12
C ALA A 26 1.45 -8.87 4.94
N PRO A 27 1.78 -9.67 5.97
CA PRO A 27 0.75 -10.28 6.82
C PRO A 27 -0.12 -9.27 7.55
N VAL A 28 0.46 -8.15 8.01
CA VAL A 28 -0.29 -7.08 8.69
C VAL A 28 -1.30 -6.44 7.73
N PHE A 29 -0.86 -6.09 6.51
CA PHE A 29 -1.77 -5.54 5.51
C PHE A 29 -2.80 -6.56 5.04
N ALA A 30 -2.44 -7.84 4.93
CA ALA A 30 -3.38 -8.91 4.58
C ALA A 30 -4.48 -9.08 5.65
N ALA A 31 -4.10 -9.11 6.93
CA ALA A 31 -5.05 -9.19 8.04
C ALA A 31 -5.99 -7.97 8.07
N MET A 32 -5.43 -6.78 7.82
CA MET A 32 -6.20 -5.54 7.77
C MET A 32 -7.15 -5.49 6.57
N ALA A 33 -6.70 -5.95 5.40
CA ALA A 33 -7.53 -6.09 4.21
C ALA A 33 -8.68 -7.06 4.47
N PHE A 34 -8.39 -8.20 5.09
CA PHE A 34 -9.40 -9.19 5.47
C PHE A 34 -10.44 -8.62 6.44
N ALA A 35 -10.00 -7.91 7.49
CA ALA A 35 -10.88 -7.23 8.42
C ALA A 35 -11.79 -6.22 7.69
N LEU A 36 -11.22 -5.35 6.84
CA LEU A 36 -11.98 -4.38 6.06
C LEU A 36 -13.01 -5.03 5.13
N VAL A 37 -12.68 -6.17 4.51
CA VAL A 37 -13.61 -6.92 3.67
C VAL A 37 -14.75 -7.52 4.49
N ILE A 38 -14.46 -8.14 5.64
CA ILE A 38 -15.49 -8.73 6.51
C ILE A 38 -16.45 -7.65 7.02
N PHE A 39 -15.90 -6.58 7.61
CA PHE A 39 -16.72 -5.47 8.11
C PHE A 39 -17.39 -4.69 6.97
N GLY A 40 -16.84 -4.75 5.76
CA GLY A 40 -17.35 -4.09 4.58
C GLY A 40 -18.51 -4.80 3.89
N LEU A 41 -18.90 -6.01 4.28
CA LEU A 41 -20.06 -6.70 3.68
C LEU A 41 -21.36 -5.89 3.78
N GLY A 42 -21.49 -5.06 4.83
CA GLY A 42 -22.61 -4.11 4.99
C GLY A 42 -22.27 -2.66 4.65
N ASN A 43 -21.03 -2.35 4.29
CA ASN A 43 -20.58 -0.99 3.98
C ASN A 43 -19.66 -0.98 2.75
N PRO A 44 -20.12 -0.48 1.60
CA PRO A 44 -19.37 -0.57 0.34
C PRO A 44 -18.02 0.14 0.42
N THR A 45 -17.91 1.22 1.20
CA THR A 45 -16.64 1.97 1.38
C THR A 45 -15.56 1.11 2.03
N LEU A 46 -15.92 0.37 3.08
CA LEU A 46 -14.99 -0.56 3.73
C LEU A 46 -14.63 -1.74 2.82
N LEU A 47 -15.59 -2.23 2.04
CA LEU A 47 -15.35 -3.32 1.10
C LEU A 47 -14.34 -2.93 0.01
N TYR A 48 -14.55 -1.79 -0.66
CA TYR A 48 -13.64 -1.31 -1.70
C TYR A 48 -12.25 -0.98 -1.16
N ALA A 49 -12.18 -0.41 0.06
CA ALA A 49 -10.93 -0.19 0.75
C ALA A 49 -10.18 -1.50 1.02
N GLY A 50 -10.88 -2.52 1.54
CA GLY A 50 -10.31 -3.83 1.84
C GLY A 50 -9.81 -4.54 0.59
N LEU A 51 -10.57 -4.52 -0.50
CA LEU A 51 -10.17 -5.09 -1.79
C LEU A 51 -8.96 -4.37 -2.38
N THR A 52 -8.93 -3.04 -2.30
CA THR A 52 -7.78 -2.24 -2.74
C THR A 52 -6.53 -2.59 -1.92
N LEU A 53 -6.67 -2.68 -0.61
CA LEU A 53 -5.56 -3.04 0.28
C LEU A 53 -5.08 -4.47 0.03
N ALA A 54 -5.97 -5.43 -0.25
CA ALA A 54 -5.60 -6.79 -0.63
C ALA A 54 -4.79 -6.80 -1.93
N ALA A 55 -5.23 -6.08 -2.96
CA ALA A 55 -4.50 -5.96 -4.22
C ALA A 55 -3.11 -5.32 -4.03
N LEU A 56 -3.01 -4.25 -3.23
CA LEU A 56 -1.73 -3.63 -2.90
C LEU A 56 -0.82 -4.57 -2.11
N THR A 57 -1.38 -5.41 -1.23
CA THR A 57 -0.62 -6.40 -0.47
C THR A 57 -0.04 -7.49 -1.39
N VAL A 58 -0.81 -7.97 -2.35
CA VAL A 58 -0.32 -8.92 -3.37
C VAL A 58 0.80 -8.29 -4.20
N LEU A 59 0.60 -7.05 -4.67
CA LEU A 59 1.62 -6.32 -5.43
C LEU A 59 2.89 -6.05 -4.60
N LEU A 60 2.76 -5.84 -3.29
CA LEU A 60 3.89 -5.67 -2.37
C LEU A 60 4.74 -6.95 -2.31
N VAL A 61 4.09 -8.11 -2.17
CA VAL A 61 4.77 -9.41 -2.21
C VAL A 61 5.48 -9.59 -3.55
N ILE A 62 4.79 -9.34 -4.67
CA ILE A 62 5.39 -9.43 -6.00
C ILE A 62 6.59 -8.49 -6.14
N ALA A 63 6.49 -7.25 -5.68
CA ALA A 63 7.57 -6.26 -5.74
C ALA A 63 8.83 -6.67 -4.96
N ALA A 64 8.69 -7.45 -3.89
CA ALA A 64 9.82 -7.94 -3.11
C ALA A 64 10.64 -9.02 -3.85
N PHE A 65 9.99 -9.81 -4.72
CA PHE A 65 10.63 -10.91 -5.44
C PHE A 65 10.99 -10.54 -6.89
N VAL A 66 10.17 -9.73 -7.55
CA VAL A 66 10.29 -9.40 -8.98
C VAL A 66 10.72 -7.95 -9.17
N ARG A 67 11.90 -7.76 -9.77
CA ARG A 67 12.38 -6.45 -10.22
C ARG A 67 11.63 -6.02 -11.49
N SER A 68 10.46 -5.41 -11.36
CA SER A 68 9.73 -4.82 -12.49
C SER A 68 9.25 -3.39 -12.22
N ARG A 69 9.51 -2.47 -13.18
CA ARG A 69 8.93 -1.11 -13.15
C ARG A 69 7.42 -1.12 -13.34
N ALA A 70 6.89 -2.14 -14.02
CA ALA A 70 5.46 -2.29 -14.26
C ALA A 70 4.70 -2.47 -12.94
N VAL A 71 5.24 -3.24 -11.98
CA VAL A 71 4.61 -3.48 -10.66
C VAL A 71 4.41 -2.17 -9.88
N ARG A 72 5.36 -1.23 -10.02
CA ARG A 72 5.25 0.08 -9.36
C ARG A 72 4.14 0.92 -9.99
N TRP A 73 4.06 0.94 -11.33
CA TRP A 73 3.01 1.66 -12.04
C TRP A 73 1.63 1.05 -11.77
N THR A 74 1.50 -0.27 -11.80
CA THR A 74 0.24 -0.94 -11.48
C THR A 74 -0.19 -0.64 -10.05
N ALA A 75 0.73 -0.63 -9.09
CA ALA A 75 0.39 -0.28 -7.71
C ALA A 75 -0.10 1.16 -7.56
N PHE A 76 0.49 2.12 -8.27
CA PHE A 76 -0.01 3.50 -8.30
C PHE A 76 -1.42 3.58 -8.88
N VAL A 77 -1.66 2.93 -10.01
CA VAL A 77 -2.99 2.90 -10.64
C VAL A 77 -4.01 2.26 -9.72
N VAL A 78 -3.69 1.11 -9.11
CA VAL A 78 -4.57 0.41 -8.17
C VAL A 78 -4.87 1.28 -6.95
N ALA A 79 -3.86 1.91 -6.35
CA ALA A 79 -4.08 2.79 -5.20
C ALA A 79 -4.93 4.02 -5.56
N LEU A 80 -4.68 4.64 -6.72
CA LEU A 80 -5.42 5.82 -7.15
C LEU A 80 -6.87 5.49 -7.48
N VAL A 81 -7.11 4.44 -8.28
CA VAL A 81 -8.46 3.98 -8.62
C VAL A 81 -9.19 3.50 -7.38
N GLY A 82 -8.56 2.70 -6.53
CA GLY A 82 -9.16 2.20 -5.31
C GLY A 82 -9.50 3.29 -4.31
N ALA A 83 -8.60 4.28 -4.11
CA ALA A 83 -8.88 5.44 -3.29
C ALA A 83 -10.04 6.28 -3.87
N ALA A 84 -10.06 6.52 -5.18
CA ALA A 84 -11.14 7.25 -5.83
C ALA A 84 -12.50 6.55 -5.65
N VAL A 85 -12.56 5.23 -5.88
CA VAL A 85 -13.78 4.44 -5.69
C VAL A 85 -14.24 4.47 -4.23
N THR A 86 -13.31 4.33 -3.28
CA THR A 86 -13.59 4.40 -1.83
C THR A 86 -14.14 5.78 -1.44
N VAL A 87 -13.56 6.85 -1.96
CA VAL A 87 -14.02 8.21 -1.71
C VAL A 87 -15.41 8.42 -2.28
N VAL A 88 -15.64 8.06 -3.55
CA VAL A 88 -16.95 8.17 -4.20
C VAL A 88 -18.02 7.38 -3.44
N SER A 89 -17.72 6.14 -3.03
CA SER A 89 -18.67 5.34 -2.24
C SER A 89 -18.96 5.99 -0.89
N GLY A 90 -17.94 6.57 -0.24
CA GLY A 90 -18.10 7.33 1.00
C GLY A 90 -19.04 8.52 0.81
N PHE A 91 -18.84 9.32 -0.25
CA PHE A 91 -19.70 10.45 -0.59
C PHE A 91 -21.14 10.05 -0.92
N MET A 92 -21.34 8.90 -1.58
CA MET A 92 -22.68 8.40 -1.86
C MET A 92 -23.44 7.94 -0.60
N THR A 93 -22.74 7.64 0.50
CA THR A 93 -23.35 7.29 1.79
C THR A 93 -23.65 8.48 2.71
N ILE A 94 -23.18 9.69 2.35
CA ILE A 94 -23.35 10.93 3.14
C ILE A 94 -24.80 11.32 3.44
N PRO A 95 -25.82 11.08 2.57
CA PRO A 95 -27.19 11.45 2.89
C PRO A 95 -27.75 10.78 4.16
N ASN A 96 -27.15 9.66 4.60
CA ASN A 96 -27.63 8.87 5.72
C ASN A 96 -26.77 9.01 6.99
N ASP A 97 -25.45 9.26 6.88
CA ASP A 97 -24.53 9.32 8.03
C ASP A 97 -23.21 10.05 7.71
N SER A 98 -23.28 11.37 7.54
CA SER A 98 -22.13 12.20 7.12
C SER A 98 -20.92 12.13 8.06
N GLY A 99 -21.12 12.05 9.37
CA GLY A 99 -20.05 11.98 10.36
C GLY A 99 -19.29 10.64 10.33
N VAL A 100 -20.01 9.53 10.16
CA VAL A 100 -19.42 8.18 10.12
C VAL A 100 -18.63 8.01 8.82
N ALA A 101 -19.19 8.44 7.68
CA ALA A 101 -18.53 8.35 6.39
C ALA A 101 -17.18 9.11 6.37
N MET A 102 -17.15 10.35 6.91
CA MET A 102 -15.91 11.14 6.98
C MET A 102 -14.87 10.50 7.90
N THR A 103 -15.30 9.97 9.05
CA THR A 103 -14.40 9.28 10.00
C THR A 103 -13.77 8.03 9.37
N LEU A 104 -14.57 7.25 8.64
CA LEU A 104 -14.08 6.08 7.91
C LEU A 104 -13.06 6.47 6.82
N LEU A 105 -13.35 7.51 6.04
CA LEU A 105 -12.41 8.00 5.01
C LEU A 105 -11.09 8.48 5.62
N MET A 106 -11.15 9.21 6.75
CA MET A 106 -9.96 9.64 7.48
C MET A 106 -9.13 8.47 8.02
N GLY A 107 -9.75 7.34 8.36
CA GLY A 107 -9.03 6.13 8.75
C GLY A 107 -8.44 5.38 7.55
N ILE A 108 -9.24 5.18 6.49
CA ILE A 108 -8.90 4.33 5.35
C ILE A 108 -7.82 4.93 4.46
N LEU A 109 -7.92 6.22 4.11
CA LEU A 109 -7.01 6.84 3.15
C LEU A 109 -5.54 6.81 3.61
N PRO A 110 -5.21 7.10 4.89
CA PRO A 110 -3.85 6.93 5.40
C PRO A 110 -3.35 5.49 5.32
N ILE A 111 -4.22 4.48 5.52
CA ILE A 111 -3.83 3.07 5.42
C ILE A 111 -3.44 2.72 3.98
N LEU A 112 -4.26 3.13 3.01
CA LEU A 112 -3.98 2.91 1.59
C LEU A 112 -2.71 3.66 1.16
N ALA A 113 -2.55 4.91 1.61
CA ALA A 113 -1.36 5.71 1.35
C ALA A 113 -0.10 5.08 1.95
N LEU A 114 -0.18 4.55 3.17
CA LEU A 114 0.92 3.85 3.84
C LEU A 114 1.29 2.56 3.09
N ALA A 115 0.30 1.76 2.67
CA ALA A 115 0.54 0.55 1.89
C ALA A 115 1.23 0.87 0.54
N LEU A 116 0.75 1.90 -0.17
CA LEU A 116 1.38 2.38 -1.39
C LEU A 116 2.81 2.88 -1.13
N PHE A 117 3.03 3.64 -0.06
CA PHE A 117 4.34 4.16 0.32
C PHE A 117 5.34 3.02 0.60
N VAL A 118 4.93 2.03 1.38
CA VAL A 118 5.74 0.84 1.67
C VAL A 118 6.10 0.11 0.38
N LEU A 119 5.10 -0.16 -0.47
CA LEU A 119 5.29 -0.83 -1.75
C LEU A 119 6.24 -0.06 -2.66
N HIS A 120 6.07 1.26 -2.75
CA HIS A 120 6.92 2.12 -3.56
C HIS A 120 8.39 2.02 -3.13
N ASN A 121 8.65 2.07 -1.83
CA ASN A 121 10.00 1.97 -1.28
C ASN A 121 10.61 0.57 -1.48
N VAL A 122 9.82 -0.49 -1.30
CA VAL A 122 10.25 -1.87 -1.56
C VAL A 122 10.59 -2.06 -3.04
N ALA A 123 9.73 -1.60 -3.94
CA ALA A 123 9.97 -1.67 -5.39
C ALA A 123 11.20 -0.85 -5.81
N ARG A 124 11.44 0.32 -5.18
CA ARG A 124 12.63 1.13 -5.42
C ARG A 124 13.90 0.45 -4.90
N ALA A 125 13.87 -0.13 -3.71
CA ALA A 125 15.01 -0.87 -3.16
C ALA A 125 15.36 -2.11 -3.99
N ALA A 126 14.37 -2.71 -4.66
CA ALA A 126 14.59 -3.77 -5.62
C ALA A 126 15.22 -3.28 -6.94
N HIS A 127 15.03 -2.01 -7.33
CA HIS A 127 15.67 -1.38 -8.50
C HIS A 127 16.63 -0.26 -8.09
N PRO A 128 17.86 -0.57 -7.65
CA PRO A 128 18.86 0.47 -7.45
C PRO A 128 19.10 1.17 -8.79
N ALA A 129 19.06 2.51 -8.77
CA ALA A 129 19.44 3.31 -9.92
C ALA A 129 20.83 2.84 -10.37
N ARG A 130 20.97 2.49 -11.65
CA ARG A 130 22.30 2.29 -12.23
C ARG A 130 23.04 3.62 -12.05
N ALA A 131 24.11 3.60 -11.28
CA ALA A 131 25.05 4.72 -11.15
C ALA A 131 25.74 4.96 -12.50
#